data_AF-A0A0G0EQT9-F1
#
_entry.id   AF-A0A0G0EQT9-F1
#
_cell.length_a   1.000
_cell.length_b   1.000
_cell.length_c   1.000
_cell.angle_alpha   90.00
_cell.angle_beta   90.00
_cell.angle_gamma   90.00
#
_symmetry.space_group_name_H-M   'P 1'
#
loop_
_entity.id
_entity.type
_entity.pdbx_description
1 polymer ?
#
loop_
_entity_poly.entity_id
_entity_poly.type
_entity_poly.pdbx_seq_one_letter_code
_entity_poly.pdbx_strand_id
1 'polypeptide(L)'
;MNPFNPTLFEYLKQAQTDNLKTSTYLKEYADLKVRVSFGMGAPARVPWIAFITNDMHVSNGFYPVYLYYKDKSKLILSYGISETSEFDTTWPVDVIGSAQTITEYFNEKVPRYGDSLVFKAYSVEKNGDKLQIKDDETGEVIPQEQIENDLRIIIEKYKQGFDIVEHTQVTSDVGIGLFYMEKQLEDFLIQNWDKTDLGKELDLIVEEGVLVSQQYRTDIGPIDILTRDRKNGNYVVVELKKNQTSDDTVGQLARYMGWVKEKLVDNDVRGIIIAGGFDKRLNYAVKMFPQIQIYTYLIDFKLIEQKKLDQGEKV
;
A
#
# COMPACT_ATOMS: atom_id res chain seq x y z
N MET A 1 -5.45 -19.46 21.31
CA MET A 1 -5.49 -17.98 21.41
C MET A 1 -6.53 -17.60 22.44
N ASN A 2 -6.32 -16.51 23.20
CA ASN A 2 -7.37 -15.96 24.06
C ASN A 2 -8.55 -15.47 23.19
N PRO A 3 -9.80 -15.56 23.66
CA PRO A 3 -10.95 -15.04 22.93
C PRO A 3 -10.85 -13.52 22.75
N PHE A 4 -11.15 -13.00 21.56
CA PHE A 4 -11.16 -11.55 21.31
C PHE A 4 -12.47 -10.89 21.76
N ASN A 5 -13.54 -11.66 21.84
CA ASN A 5 -14.88 -11.16 22.15
C ASN A 5 -14.96 -10.24 23.37
N PRO A 6 -14.32 -10.52 24.52
CA PRO A 6 -14.35 -9.60 25.66
C PRO A 6 -13.91 -8.17 25.29
N THR A 7 -12.84 -8.06 24.50
CA THR A 7 -12.32 -6.77 23.99
C THR A 7 -13.32 -6.09 23.06
N LEU A 8 -13.96 -6.85 22.15
CA LEU A 8 -14.97 -6.32 21.24
C LEU A 8 -16.21 -5.79 21.97
N PHE A 9 -16.70 -6.52 22.97
CA PHE A 9 -17.86 -6.10 23.76
C PHE A 9 -17.53 -4.90 24.67
N GLU A 10 -16.32 -4.83 25.24
CA GLU A 10 -15.83 -3.64 25.95
C GLU A 10 -15.79 -2.43 25.02
N TYR A 11 -15.23 -2.60 23.82
CA TYR A 11 -15.19 -1.60 22.76
C TYR A 11 -16.59 -1.07 22.41
N LEU A 12 -17.56 -1.95 22.16
CA LEU A 12 -18.94 -1.55 21.83
C LEU A 12 -19.62 -0.81 22.97
N LYS A 13 -19.39 -1.23 24.23
CA LYS A 13 -19.92 -0.53 25.40
C LYS A 13 -19.33 0.88 25.50
N GLN A 14 -18.01 1.00 25.37
CA GLN A 14 -17.31 2.27 25.47
C GLN A 14 -17.64 3.21 24.31
N ALA A 15 -17.84 2.69 23.10
CA ALA A 15 -18.21 3.46 21.91
C ALA A 15 -19.52 4.25 22.07
N GLN A 16 -20.39 3.80 23.00
CA GLN A 16 -21.65 4.48 23.35
C GLN A 16 -21.49 5.54 24.45
N THR A 17 -20.25 5.84 24.87
CA THR A 17 -19.93 6.85 25.89
C THR A 17 -19.03 7.94 25.30
N ASP A 18 -18.70 8.94 26.11
CA ASP A 18 -17.74 9.99 25.76
C ASP A 18 -16.29 9.65 26.17
N ASN A 19 -16.05 8.43 26.66
CA ASN A 19 -14.71 8.01 27.09
C ASN A 19 -13.81 7.68 25.89
N LEU A 20 -12.76 8.49 25.70
CA LEU A 20 -11.81 8.33 24.60
C LEU A 20 -10.56 7.50 24.93
N LYS A 21 -10.41 6.99 26.16
CA LYS A 21 -9.20 6.28 26.59
C LYS A 21 -9.07 4.91 25.92
N THR A 22 -7.88 4.60 25.43
CA THR A 22 -7.59 3.33 24.73
C THR A 22 -6.45 2.55 25.38
N SER A 23 -5.80 3.09 26.41
CA SER A 23 -4.59 2.51 27.03
C SER A 23 -4.80 1.14 27.69
N THR A 24 -6.04 0.81 28.06
CA THR A 24 -6.42 -0.46 28.71
C THR A 24 -6.73 -1.56 27.71
N TYR A 25 -6.88 -1.23 26.41
CA TYR A 25 -7.20 -2.22 25.40
C TYR A 25 -6.01 -3.12 25.10
N LEU A 26 -6.33 -4.35 24.72
CA LEU A 26 -5.38 -5.32 24.20
C LEU A 26 -4.55 -4.67 23.07
N LYS A 27 -3.22 -4.83 23.12
CA LYS A 27 -2.30 -4.21 22.17
C LYS A 27 -1.92 -5.12 21.01
N GLU A 28 -2.08 -6.44 21.18
CA GLU A 28 -1.70 -7.45 20.20
C GLU A 28 -2.70 -8.61 20.22
N TYR A 29 -3.06 -9.11 19.05
CA TYR A 29 -3.95 -10.26 18.87
C TYR A 29 -3.57 -11.00 17.59
N ALA A 30 -3.43 -12.33 17.67
CA ALA A 30 -3.04 -13.17 16.54
C ALA A 30 -1.81 -12.61 15.79
N ASP A 31 -0.76 -12.21 16.51
CA ASP A 31 0.50 -11.65 15.98
C ASP A 31 0.35 -10.29 15.25
N LEU A 32 -0.81 -9.65 15.36
CA LEU A 32 -1.08 -8.33 14.81
C LEU A 32 -1.17 -7.30 15.94
N LYS A 33 -0.68 -6.09 15.69
CA LYS A 33 -0.92 -4.93 16.53
C LYS A 33 -2.40 -4.58 16.49
N VAL A 34 -3.01 -4.45 17.66
CA VAL A 34 -4.37 -3.94 17.82
C VAL A 34 -4.29 -2.45 18.10
N ARG A 35 -5.11 -1.69 17.38
CA ARG A 35 -5.27 -0.24 17.55
C ARG A 35 -6.74 0.09 17.69
N VAL A 36 -7.06 0.98 18.61
CA VAL A 36 -8.44 1.39 18.91
C VAL A 36 -8.49 2.91 18.87
N SER A 37 -9.59 3.46 18.36
CA SER A 37 -9.88 4.87 18.49
C SER A 37 -11.36 5.12 18.73
N PHE A 38 -11.63 6.00 19.69
CA PHE A 38 -12.97 6.55 19.95
C PHE A 38 -13.08 8.00 19.48
N GLY A 39 -12.07 8.53 18.78
CA GLY A 39 -11.95 9.94 18.40
C GLY A 39 -10.81 10.65 19.12
N MET A 40 -10.45 11.84 18.62
CA MET A 40 -9.41 12.71 19.18
C MET A 40 -10.05 14.04 19.56
N GLY A 41 -10.08 14.38 20.85
CA GLY A 41 -10.71 15.60 21.37
C GLY A 41 -12.23 15.52 21.51
N ALA A 42 -12.92 14.82 20.61
CA ALA A 42 -14.37 14.55 20.69
C ALA A 42 -14.70 13.11 20.27
N PRO A 43 -15.84 12.54 20.74
CA PRO A 43 -16.28 11.22 20.32
C PRO A 43 -16.49 11.12 18.80
N ALA A 44 -15.88 10.10 18.20
CA ALA A 44 -16.05 9.80 16.79
C ALA A 44 -17.47 9.30 16.50
N ARG A 45 -17.99 9.65 15.32
CA ARG A 45 -19.24 9.07 14.79
C ARG A 45 -19.07 7.59 14.43
N VAL A 46 -17.86 7.24 14.01
CA VAL A 46 -17.43 5.88 13.65
C VAL A 46 -16.14 5.55 14.42
N PRO A 47 -16.24 5.14 15.69
CA PRO A 47 -15.13 4.52 16.39
C PRO A 47 -14.72 3.22 15.69
N TRP A 48 -13.49 2.78 15.94
CA TRP A 48 -12.92 1.62 15.27
C TRP A 48 -11.92 0.85 16.13
N ILE A 49 -11.77 -0.44 15.81
CA ILE A 49 -10.70 -1.31 16.30
C ILE A 49 -10.09 -2.06 15.12
N ALA A 50 -8.80 -1.82 14.86
CA ALA A 50 -8.06 -2.27 13.69
C ALA A 50 -6.93 -3.24 14.08
N PHE A 51 -6.61 -4.15 13.17
CA PHE A 51 -5.57 -5.17 13.31
C PHE A 51 -4.51 -4.95 12.23
N ILE A 52 -3.30 -4.58 12.60
CA ILE A 52 -2.25 -4.15 11.65
C ILE A 52 -0.95 -4.94 11.88
N THR A 53 -0.15 -5.11 10.83
CA THR A 53 1.20 -5.68 10.95
C THR A 53 2.17 -4.66 11.53
N ASN A 54 3.43 -5.06 11.77
CA ASN A 54 4.44 -4.16 12.29
C ASN A 54 4.77 -3.01 11.32
N ASP A 55 4.64 -3.26 10.03
CA ASP A 55 5.04 -2.38 8.92
C ASP A 55 3.89 -1.53 8.38
N MET A 56 2.65 -1.77 8.83
CA MET A 56 1.45 -1.07 8.35
C MET A 56 0.97 -0.01 9.36
N HIS A 57 0.49 1.13 8.85
CA HIS A 57 -0.09 2.21 9.66
C HIS A 57 -1.59 2.38 9.35
N VAL A 58 -2.39 2.70 10.37
CA VAL A 58 -3.85 2.93 10.20
C VAL A 58 -4.14 4.09 9.24
N SER A 59 -3.28 5.10 9.22
CA SER A 59 -3.36 6.25 8.31
C SER A 59 -2.79 5.98 6.91
N ASN A 60 -2.21 4.80 6.67
CA ASN A 60 -1.51 4.48 5.43
C ASN A 60 -1.45 2.95 5.23
N GLY A 61 -2.54 2.36 4.75
CA GLY A 61 -2.61 0.92 4.47
C GLY A 61 -4.02 0.32 4.47
N PHE A 62 -4.08 -1.01 4.32
CA PHE A 62 -5.30 -1.82 4.38
C PHE A 62 -5.24 -2.80 5.55
N TYR A 63 -6.34 -3.08 6.23
CA TYR A 63 -6.30 -3.87 7.47
C TYR A 63 -7.68 -4.36 7.89
N PRO A 64 -7.80 -5.54 8.54
CA PRO A 64 -9.04 -5.91 9.19
C PRO A 64 -9.43 -4.84 10.19
N VAL A 65 -10.69 -4.43 10.16
CA VAL A 65 -11.21 -3.41 11.08
C VAL A 65 -12.67 -3.66 11.40
N TYR A 66 -13.01 -3.49 12.67
CA TYR A 66 -14.38 -3.28 13.09
C TYR A 66 -14.68 -1.78 13.10
N LEU A 67 -15.74 -1.38 12.39
CA LEU A 67 -16.25 -0.02 12.32
C LEU A 67 -17.64 0.01 12.95
N TYR A 68 -17.85 0.83 13.98
CA TYR A 68 -19.16 0.93 14.61
C TYR A 68 -19.85 2.24 14.23
N TYR A 69 -20.86 2.15 13.36
CA TYR A 69 -21.68 3.28 12.93
C TYR A 69 -22.75 3.55 13.99
N LYS A 70 -22.44 4.47 14.91
CA LYS A 70 -23.24 4.75 16.12
C LYS A 70 -24.67 5.18 15.80
N ASP A 71 -24.85 6.01 14.78
CA ASP A 71 -26.15 6.53 14.33
C ASP A 71 -27.06 5.44 13.75
N LYS A 72 -26.47 4.35 13.25
CA LYS A 72 -27.18 3.22 12.65
C LYS A 72 -27.28 2.01 13.58
N SER A 73 -26.58 2.03 14.72
CA SER A 73 -26.40 0.87 15.59
C SER A 73 -25.85 -0.36 14.85
N LYS A 74 -24.96 -0.13 13.87
CA LYS A 74 -24.37 -1.19 13.04
C LYS A 74 -22.89 -1.35 13.33
N LEU A 75 -22.46 -2.60 13.53
CA LEU A 75 -21.06 -2.98 13.57
C LEU A 75 -20.72 -3.63 12.23
N ILE A 76 -19.73 -3.10 11.52
CA ILE A 76 -19.24 -3.67 10.27
C ILE A 76 -17.85 -4.23 10.52
N LEU A 77 -17.68 -5.53 10.30
CA LEU A 77 -16.36 -6.12 10.12
C LEU A 77 -15.97 -5.93 8.66
N SER A 78 -14.84 -5.27 8.43
CA SER A 78 -14.50 -4.72 7.12
C SER A 78 -13.07 -5.04 6.72
N TYR A 79 -12.94 -5.19 5.41
CA TYR A 79 -11.70 -5.01 4.68
C TYR A 79 -11.37 -3.50 4.64
N GLY A 80 -10.72 -3.01 5.70
CA GLY A 80 -10.46 -1.58 5.90
C GLY A 80 -9.48 -1.01 4.88
N ILE A 81 -9.75 0.21 4.43
CA ILE A 81 -8.90 1.01 3.54
C ILE A 81 -8.69 2.38 4.20
N SER A 82 -7.44 2.84 4.30
CA SER A 82 -7.13 4.14 4.91
C SER A 82 -7.65 5.32 4.07
N GLU A 83 -8.33 6.28 4.69
CA GLU A 83 -8.89 7.47 4.00
C GLU A 83 -7.85 8.57 3.69
N THR A 84 -6.67 8.52 4.32
CA THR A 84 -5.72 9.64 4.34
C THR A 84 -4.64 9.59 3.26
N SER A 85 -4.57 8.50 2.50
CA SER A 85 -3.66 8.33 1.37
C SER A 85 -4.24 7.29 0.42
N GLU A 86 -4.35 7.63 -0.86
CA GLU A 86 -4.56 6.63 -1.92
C GLU A 86 -3.32 5.72 -1.91
N PHE A 87 -3.52 4.43 -1.62
CA PHE A 87 -2.46 3.44 -1.64
C PHE A 87 -2.54 2.68 -2.96
N ASP A 88 -1.41 2.53 -3.65
CA ASP A 88 -1.32 1.83 -4.94
C ASP A 88 -1.60 0.31 -4.84
N THR A 89 -1.80 -0.21 -3.63
CA THR A 89 -2.18 -1.60 -3.33
C THR A 89 -3.23 -1.69 -2.21
N THR A 90 -4.22 -2.56 -2.37
CA THR A 90 -5.29 -2.77 -1.38
C THR A 90 -5.50 -4.27 -1.22
N TRP A 91 -6.62 -4.68 -0.62
CA TRP A 91 -7.01 -6.09 -0.48
C TRP A 91 -6.89 -6.88 -1.80
N PRO A 92 -6.66 -8.20 -1.75
CA PRO A 92 -6.58 -9.05 -2.95
C PRO A 92 -7.77 -8.83 -3.92
N VAL A 93 -7.54 -8.97 -5.23
CA VAL A 93 -8.54 -8.64 -6.28
C VAL A 93 -9.82 -9.47 -6.15
N ASP A 94 -9.72 -10.69 -5.63
CA ASP A 94 -10.89 -11.54 -5.32
C ASP A 94 -11.75 -10.96 -4.19
N VAL A 95 -11.16 -10.20 -3.26
CA VAL A 95 -11.87 -9.47 -2.20
C VAL A 95 -12.50 -8.20 -2.78
N ILE A 96 -11.74 -7.40 -3.54
CA ILE A 96 -12.25 -6.16 -4.17
C ILE A 96 -13.42 -6.47 -5.11
N GLY A 97 -13.32 -7.53 -5.90
CA GLY A 97 -14.32 -7.87 -6.91
C GLY A 97 -15.59 -8.54 -6.38
N SER A 98 -15.63 -8.96 -5.11
CA SER A 98 -16.75 -9.72 -4.53
C SER A 98 -17.48 -9.02 -3.39
N ALA A 99 -16.84 -8.04 -2.74
CA ALA A 99 -17.42 -7.33 -1.61
C ALA A 99 -17.93 -5.94 -2.03
N GLN A 100 -19.14 -5.60 -1.59
CA GLN A 100 -19.67 -4.24 -1.71
C GLN A 100 -18.92 -3.27 -0.78
N THR A 101 -18.76 -2.03 -1.20
CA THR A 101 -18.27 -0.95 -0.34
C THR A 101 -19.27 -0.65 0.78
N ILE A 102 -18.81 -0.02 1.86
CA ILE A 102 -19.70 0.38 2.95
C ILE A 102 -20.73 1.42 2.47
N THR A 103 -20.34 2.32 1.58
CA THR A 103 -21.27 3.30 0.99
C THR A 103 -22.39 2.61 0.20
N GLU A 104 -22.04 1.59 -0.60
CA GLU A 104 -23.03 0.78 -1.33
C GLU A 104 -23.94 -0.01 -0.39
N TYR A 105 -23.37 -0.64 0.64
CA TYR A 105 -24.13 -1.42 1.63
C TYR A 105 -25.19 -0.58 2.35
N PHE A 106 -24.84 0.64 2.78
CA PHE A 106 -25.80 1.55 3.39
C PHE A 106 -26.71 2.25 2.37
N ASN A 107 -26.35 2.19 1.09
CA ASN A 107 -27.01 2.91 0.00
C ASN A 107 -27.12 4.42 0.28
N GLU A 108 -26.14 4.98 0.98
CA GLU A 108 -26.03 6.40 1.31
C GLU A 108 -24.60 6.78 1.67
N LYS A 109 -24.27 8.07 1.59
CA LYS A 109 -22.95 8.58 2.00
C LYS A 109 -22.77 8.43 3.51
N VAL A 110 -21.71 7.73 3.91
CA VAL A 110 -21.35 7.56 5.34
C VAL A 110 -20.31 8.61 5.81
N PRO A 111 -20.20 8.86 7.13
CA PRO A 111 -19.32 9.89 7.65
C PRO A 111 -17.82 9.64 7.45
N ARG A 112 -17.41 8.37 7.46
CA ARG A 112 -16.02 7.90 7.30
C ARG A 112 -16.00 6.46 6.77
N TYR A 113 -14.89 6.05 6.18
CA TYR A 113 -14.57 4.69 5.72
C TYR A 113 -15.52 4.15 4.64
N GLY A 114 -16.13 5.04 3.85
CA GLY A 114 -17.12 4.66 2.83
C GLY A 114 -16.59 3.71 1.76
N ASP A 115 -15.29 3.80 1.43
CA ASP A 115 -14.65 3.00 0.39
C ASP A 115 -14.13 1.65 0.91
N SER A 116 -14.12 1.44 2.23
CA SER A 116 -13.78 0.12 2.79
C SER A 116 -14.86 -0.90 2.41
N LEU A 117 -14.49 -2.19 2.33
CA LEU A 117 -15.40 -3.23 1.84
C LEU A 117 -16.03 -4.00 2.99
N VAL A 118 -17.31 -4.36 2.86
CA VAL A 118 -18.04 -5.12 3.88
C VAL A 118 -17.63 -6.59 3.81
N PHE A 119 -17.08 -7.13 4.91
CA PHE A 119 -16.94 -8.57 5.07
C PHE A 119 -18.18 -9.15 5.75
N LYS A 120 -18.59 -8.56 6.88
CA LYS A 120 -19.81 -8.94 7.60
C LYS A 120 -20.41 -7.74 8.29
N ALA A 121 -21.73 -7.64 8.26
CA ALA A 121 -22.48 -6.59 8.94
C ALA A 121 -23.30 -7.19 10.08
N TYR A 122 -23.39 -6.42 11.17
CA TYR A 122 -24.12 -6.81 12.36
C TYR A 122 -24.96 -5.66 12.90
N SER A 123 -26.14 -5.99 13.42
CA SER A 123 -26.93 -5.08 14.24
C SER A 123 -26.55 -5.23 15.71
N VAL A 124 -26.33 -4.10 16.39
CA VAL A 124 -25.98 -4.07 17.81
C VAL A 124 -27.17 -3.55 18.60
N GLU A 125 -27.78 -4.43 19.40
CA GLU A 125 -28.89 -4.10 20.28
C GLU A 125 -28.42 -4.03 21.73
N LYS A 126 -28.97 -3.06 22.47
CA LYS A 126 -28.71 -2.88 23.89
C LYS A 126 -29.99 -3.05 24.68
N ASN A 127 -30.01 -4.04 25.55
CA ASN A 127 -31.08 -4.27 26.51
C ASN A 127 -30.51 -4.09 27.93
N GLY A 128 -30.62 -2.87 28.45
CA GLY A 128 -29.96 -2.48 29.71
C GLY A 128 -28.43 -2.53 29.59
N ASP A 129 -27.78 -3.31 30.45
CA ASP A 129 -26.31 -3.49 30.41
C ASP A 129 -25.85 -4.62 29.48
N LYS A 130 -26.78 -5.37 28.89
CA LYS A 130 -26.48 -6.47 27.97
C LYS A 130 -26.49 -5.96 26.54
N LEU A 131 -25.37 -6.16 25.85
CA LEU A 131 -25.28 -6.00 24.41
C LEU A 131 -25.54 -7.34 23.74
N GLN A 132 -26.27 -7.29 22.63
CA GLN A 132 -26.51 -8.42 21.74
C GLN A 132 -26.12 -8.03 20.32
N ILE A 133 -25.45 -8.94 19.64
CA ILE A 133 -25.04 -8.77 18.24
C ILE A 133 -25.89 -9.73 17.42
N LYS A 134 -26.52 -9.21 16.37
CA LYS A 134 -27.37 -9.95 15.44
C LYS A 134 -26.83 -9.84 14.03
N ASP A 135 -27.06 -10.87 13.23
CA ASP A 135 -26.80 -10.83 11.80
C ASP A 135 -27.69 -9.77 11.18
N ASP A 136 -27.12 -8.94 10.32
CA ASP A 136 -27.86 -7.81 9.79
C ASP A 136 -28.96 -8.20 8.81
N GLU A 137 -28.74 -9.29 8.07
CA GLU A 137 -29.64 -9.75 7.02
C GLU A 137 -30.75 -10.63 7.62
N THR A 138 -30.40 -11.55 8.52
CA THR A 138 -31.37 -12.49 9.08
C THR A 138 -32.03 -11.99 10.36
N GLY A 139 -31.41 -11.04 11.06
CA GLY A 139 -31.84 -10.58 12.38
C GLY A 139 -31.63 -11.60 13.51
N GLU A 140 -31.00 -12.74 13.21
CA GLU A 140 -30.72 -13.78 14.19
C GLU A 140 -29.57 -13.39 15.12
N VAL A 141 -29.65 -13.83 16.37
CA VAL A 141 -28.59 -13.60 17.36
C VAL A 141 -27.37 -14.43 16.99
N ILE A 142 -26.23 -13.76 16.82
CA ILE A 142 -24.99 -14.45 16.47
C ILE A 142 -24.29 -14.93 17.75
N PRO A 143 -23.93 -16.22 17.84
CA PRO A 143 -23.11 -16.73 18.93
C PRO A 143 -21.73 -16.05 18.95
N GLN A 144 -21.19 -15.82 20.13
CA GLN A 144 -19.85 -15.24 20.29
C GLN A 144 -18.78 -16.03 19.51
N GLU A 145 -18.87 -17.36 19.46
CA GLU A 145 -17.97 -18.20 18.68
C GLU A 145 -18.00 -17.88 17.18
N GLN A 146 -19.17 -17.55 16.62
CA GLN A 146 -19.29 -17.18 15.22
C GLN A 146 -18.66 -15.81 14.94
N ILE A 147 -18.80 -14.84 15.85
CA ILE A 147 -18.14 -13.52 15.72
C ILE A 147 -16.61 -13.67 15.77
N GLU A 148 -16.11 -14.56 16.63
CA GLU A 148 -14.69 -14.91 16.68
C GLU A 148 -14.22 -15.62 15.42
N ASN A 149 -15.04 -16.52 14.87
CA ASN A 149 -14.76 -17.18 13.61
C ASN A 149 -14.72 -16.18 12.44
N ASP A 150 -15.66 -15.24 12.37
CA ASP A 150 -15.69 -14.19 11.35
C ASP A 150 -14.41 -13.33 11.41
N LEU A 151 -13.98 -12.92 12.60
CA LEU A 151 -12.72 -12.21 12.81
C LEU A 151 -11.51 -13.07 12.40
N ARG A 152 -11.51 -14.35 12.75
CA ARG A 152 -10.45 -15.28 12.38
C ARG A 152 -10.35 -15.41 10.87
N ILE A 153 -11.47 -15.56 10.15
CA ILE A 153 -11.49 -15.67 8.69
C ILE A 153 -10.88 -14.43 8.03
N ILE A 154 -11.26 -13.23 8.46
CA ILE A 154 -10.70 -12.01 7.86
C ILE A 154 -9.23 -11.80 8.25
N ILE A 155 -8.81 -12.18 9.46
CA ILE A 155 -7.39 -12.15 9.87
C ILE A 155 -6.60 -13.19 9.08
N GLU A 156 -7.13 -14.39 8.87
CA GLU A 156 -6.50 -15.42 8.05
C GLU A 156 -6.43 -14.99 6.60
N LYS A 157 -7.45 -14.33 6.05
CA LYS A 157 -7.39 -13.73 4.71
C LYS A 157 -6.41 -12.56 4.64
N TYR A 158 -6.29 -11.77 5.70
CA TYR A 158 -5.33 -10.68 5.78
C TYR A 158 -3.91 -11.22 5.92
N LYS A 159 -3.70 -12.25 6.74
CA LYS A 159 -2.43 -12.97 6.84
C LYS A 159 -2.13 -13.72 5.57
N GLN A 160 -3.07 -14.41 4.93
CA GLN A 160 -2.86 -15.00 3.61
C GLN A 160 -2.60 -13.93 2.57
N GLY A 161 -3.32 -12.81 2.58
CA GLY A 161 -3.07 -11.68 1.70
C GLY A 161 -1.69 -11.06 1.96
N PHE A 162 -1.27 -10.96 3.23
CA PHE A 162 0.00 -10.40 3.68
C PHE A 162 1.17 -11.37 3.46
N ASP A 163 0.98 -12.66 3.74
CA ASP A 163 1.88 -13.80 3.53
C ASP A 163 1.95 -14.15 2.04
N ILE A 164 0.90 -13.93 1.24
CA ILE A 164 1.01 -13.88 -0.23
C ILE A 164 1.79 -12.62 -0.58
N VAL A 165 1.53 -11.47 0.04
CA VAL A 165 2.32 -10.26 -0.19
C VAL A 165 3.79 -10.41 0.22
N GLU A 166 4.12 -11.28 1.17
CA GLU A 166 5.44 -11.51 1.77
C GLU A 166 6.13 -12.75 1.15
N HIS A 167 5.42 -13.85 0.85
CA HIS A 167 5.94 -15.02 0.12
C HIS A 167 5.93 -14.84 -1.40
N THR A 168 5.10 -13.97 -1.98
CA THR A 168 5.27 -13.49 -3.36
C THR A 168 6.46 -12.53 -3.48
N GLN A 169 7.09 -12.08 -2.38
CA GLN A 169 8.46 -11.53 -2.41
C GLN A 169 9.52 -12.60 -2.72
N VAL A 170 9.14 -13.89 -2.67
CA VAL A 170 10.02 -15.02 -3.00
C VAL A 170 9.56 -15.77 -4.27
N THR A 171 8.27 -15.76 -4.65
CA THR A 171 7.79 -16.42 -5.90
C THR A 171 6.49 -15.80 -6.52
N SER A 172 6.60 -14.84 -7.47
CA SER A 172 5.68 -14.46 -8.62
C SER A 172 4.14 -14.37 -8.43
N ASP A 173 3.33 -13.43 -8.95
CA ASP A 173 3.33 -12.11 -9.65
C ASP A 173 1.81 -11.81 -9.82
N VAL A 174 1.23 -10.63 -9.57
CA VAL A 174 0.93 -9.64 -10.64
C VAL A 174 0.65 -8.23 -10.04
N GLY A 175 0.19 -8.11 -8.79
CA GLY A 175 -0.05 -6.79 -8.15
C GLY A 175 1.18 -6.19 -7.47
N ILE A 176 1.96 -7.02 -6.76
CA ILE A 176 3.24 -6.64 -6.13
C ILE A 176 4.35 -6.52 -7.16
N GLY A 177 4.24 -7.22 -8.30
CA GLY A 177 5.14 -7.01 -9.41
C GLY A 177 5.16 -5.55 -9.88
N LEU A 178 4.16 -4.72 -9.59
CA LEU A 178 4.11 -3.31 -10.00
C LEU A 178 5.16 -2.45 -9.29
N PHE A 179 5.12 -2.41 -7.96
CA PHE A 179 6.06 -1.70 -7.08
C PHE A 179 7.42 -2.42 -6.97
N TYR A 180 7.40 -3.75 -6.98
CA TYR A 180 8.63 -4.55 -6.95
C TYR A 180 9.44 -4.38 -8.23
N MET A 181 8.84 -4.23 -9.41
CA MET A 181 9.64 -3.98 -10.63
C MET A 181 10.21 -2.57 -10.72
N GLU A 182 9.53 -1.53 -10.25
CA GLU A 182 10.13 -0.18 -10.24
C GLU A 182 11.29 -0.13 -9.25
N LYS A 183 11.10 -0.63 -8.02
CA LYS A 183 12.17 -0.75 -7.04
C LYS A 183 13.28 -1.72 -7.47
N GLN A 184 12.96 -2.84 -8.10
CA GLN A 184 13.98 -3.76 -8.62
C GLN A 184 14.69 -3.21 -9.84
N LEU A 185 14.00 -2.47 -10.71
CA LEU A 185 14.62 -1.75 -11.82
C LEU A 185 15.57 -0.70 -11.27
N GLU A 186 15.14 0.05 -10.25
CA GLU A 186 15.98 1.00 -9.52
C GLU A 186 17.20 0.30 -8.91
N ASP A 187 17.00 -0.73 -8.08
CA ASP A 187 18.06 -1.51 -7.42
C ASP A 187 19.01 -2.12 -8.47
N PHE A 188 18.48 -2.66 -9.57
CA PHE A 188 19.26 -3.24 -10.67
C PHE A 188 20.10 -2.18 -11.38
N LEU A 189 19.51 -1.02 -11.70
CA LEU A 189 20.20 0.10 -12.32
C LEU A 189 21.30 0.61 -11.40
N ILE A 190 21.02 0.83 -10.11
CA ILE A 190 22.00 1.28 -9.12
C ILE A 190 23.16 0.28 -8.99
N GLN A 191 22.87 -1.02 -8.81
CA GLN A 191 23.90 -2.06 -8.66
C GLN A 191 24.74 -2.27 -9.93
N ASN A 192 24.19 -1.97 -11.10
CA ASN A 192 24.87 -2.13 -12.38
C ASN A 192 25.16 -0.80 -13.07
N TRP A 193 25.15 0.32 -12.33
CA TRP A 193 25.14 1.67 -12.90
C TRP A 193 26.25 1.87 -13.93
N ASP A 194 27.49 1.54 -13.56
CA ASP A 194 28.68 1.65 -14.40
C ASP A 194 28.64 0.79 -15.68
N LYS A 195 27.75 -0.21 -15.73
CA LYS A 195 27.55 -1.08 -16.91
C LYS A 195 26.44 -0.59 -17.83
N THR A 196 25.64 0.38 -17.39
CA THR A 196 24.55 0.97 -18.19
C THR A 196 25.09 2.09 -19.09
N ASP A 197 24.34 2.45 -20.14
CA ASP A 197 24.67 3.65 -20.93
C ASP A 197 24.52 4.93 -20.11
N LEU A 198 23.62 4.94 -19.11
CA LEU A 198 23.47 6.06 -18.19
C LEU A 198 24.73 6.27 -17.35
N GLY A 199 25.31 5.22 -16.77
CA GLY A 199 26.52 5.33 -15.95
C GLY A 199 27.80 5.72 -16.71
N LYS A 200 27.77 5.70 -18.06
CA LYS A 200 28.84 6.29 -18.87
C LYS A 200 28.78 7.81 -18.89
N GLU A 201 27.60 8.39 -18.74
CA GLU A 201 27.35 9.83 -18.86
C GLU A 201 26.99 10.51 -17.53
N LEU A 202 26.51 9.76 -16.55
CA LEU A 202 25.94 10.26 -15.30
C LEU A 202 26.63 9.64 -14.09
N ASP A 203 26.93 10.49 -13.10
CA ASP A 203 27.47 10.11 -11.79
C ASP A 203 26.37 9.98 -10.74
N LEU A 204 26.44 8.89 -9.97
CA LEU A 204 25.72 8.78 -8.72
C LEU A 204 26.34 9.72 -7.66
N ILE A 205 25.49 10.26 -6.81
CA ILE A 205 25.80 11.20 -5.74
C ILE A 205 26.05 10.39 -4.47
N VAL A 206 27.23 10.61 -3.90
CA VAL A 206 27.66 10.02 -2.63
C VAL A 206 28.00 11.15 -1.68
N GLU A 207 27.34 11.18 -0.52
CA GLU A 207 27.57 12.17 0.54
C GLU A 207 28.06 11.44 1.79
N GLU A 208 29.20 11.87 2.33
CA GLU A 208 29.82 11.25 3.52
C GLU A 208 30.03 9.73 3.42
N GLY A 209 30.25 9.23 2.20
CA GLY A 209 30.41 7.79 1.93
C GLY A 209 29.10 7.02 1.80
N VAL A 210 27.95 7.69 1.86
CA VAL A 210 26.62 7.11 1.69
C VAL A 210 26.08 7.46 0.30
N LEU A 211 25.61 6.44 -0.44
CA LEU A 211 24.91 6.65 -1.70
C LEU A 211 23.56 7.31 -1.43
N VAL A 212 23.38 8.56 -1.86
CA VAL A 212 22.13 9.31 -1.67
C VAL A 212 21.30 9.42 -2.94
N SER A 213 21.87 9.07 -4.10
CA SER A 213 21.17 9.12 -5.40
C SER A 213 19.85 8.35 -5.43
N GLN A 214 19.78 7.20 -4.76
CA GLN A 214 18.62 6.33 -4.76
C GLN A 214 17.58 6.83 -3.76
N GLN A 215 16.31 6.92 -4.19
CA GLN A 215 15.22 7.43 -3.37
C GLN A 215 15.59 8.77 -2.69
N TYR A 216 16.17 9.68 -3.48
CA TYR A 216 16.70 10.95 -3.00
C TYR A 216 15.59 11.75 -2.31
N ARG A 217 15.76 11.98 -1.01
CA ARG A 217 14.72 12.54 -0.16
C ARG A 217 14.52 14.03 -0.44
N THR A 218 13.26 14.42 -0.63
CA THR A 218 12.83 15.82 -0.71
C THR A 218 11.66 16.07 0.25
N ASP A 219 11.27 17.32 0.44
CA ASP A 219 10.06 17.70 1.20
C ASP A 219 8.75 17.48 0.41
N ILE A 220 8.84 17.09 -0.87
CA ILE A 220 7.69 16.84 -1.75
C ILE A 220 7.60 15.39 -2.26
N GLY A 221 8.36 14.47 -1.64
CA GLY A 221 8.44 13.06 -1.99
C GLY A 221 9.81 12.63 -2.52
N PRO A 222 10.15 11.34 -2.50
CA PRO A 222 11.43 10.87 -3.00
C PRO A 222 11.51 10.95 -4.53
N ILE A 223 12.68 11.32 -5.03
CA ILE A 223 13.07 11.15 -6.44
C ILE A 223 13.65 9.74 -6.58
N ASP A 224 13.24 8.96 -7.57
CA ASP A 224 13.75 7.59 -7.76
C ASP A 224 15.28 7.57 -7.86
N ILE A 225 15.84 8.25 -8.87
CA ILE A 225 17.31 8.42 -8.96
C ILE A 225 17.66 9.86 -9.30
N LEU A 226 18.44 10.50 -8.42
CA LEU A 226 19.05 11.81 -8.68
C LEU A 226 20.54 11.64 -9.00
N THR A 227 20.99 12.19 -10.12
CA THR A 227 22.38 12.02 -10.61
C THR A 227 22.98 13.35 -11.07
N ARG A 228 24.27 13.34 -11.43
CA ARG A 228 24.95 14.48 -12.06
C ARG A 228 25.51 14.12 -13.43
N ASP A 229 25.33 15.00 -14.39
CA ASP A 229 25.93 14.90 -15.71
C ASP A 229 27.44 15.10 -15.64
N ARG A 230 28.22 14.15 -16.17
CA ARG A 230 29.69 14.17 -16.14
C ARG A 230 30.31 15.33 -16.94
N LYS A 231 29.61 15.86 -17.95
CA LYS A 231 30.14 16.88 -18.87
C LYS A 231 30.01 18.28 -18.29
N ASN A 232 28.87 18.59 -17.67
CA ASN A 232 28.56 19.94 -17.20
C ASN A 232 28.28 20.04 -15.70
N GLY A 233 28.12 18.90 -15.00
CA GLY A 233 27.85 18.85 -13.56
C GLY A 233 26.39 19.08 -13.17
N ASN A 234 25.50 19.27 -14.15
CA ASN A 234 24.08 19.55 -13.90
C ASN A 234 23.36 18.31 -13.38
N TYR A 235 22.33 18.52 -12.58
CA TYR A 235 21.48 17.47 -12.05
C TYR A 235 20.60 16.85 -13.14
N VAL A 236 20.44 15.53 -13.04
CA VAL A 236 19.54 14.77 -13.88
C VAL A 236 18.62 13.94 -12.98
N VAL A 237 17.32 14.21 -13.10
CA VAL A 237 16.24 13.51 -12.39
C VAL A 237 15.81 12.33 -13.23
N VAL A 238 15.83 11.12 -12.67
CA VAL A 238 15.36 9.91 -13.33
C VAL A 238 14.08 9.45 -12.64
N GLU A 239 13.04 9.23 -13.44
CA GLU A 239 11.75 8.70 -13.02
C GLU A 239 11.54 7.33 -13.69
N LEU A 240 11.24 6.32 -12.89
CA LEU A 240 11.09 4.94 -13.33
C LEU A 240 9.61 4.58 -13.44
N LYS A 241 9.25 3.84 -14.50
CA LYS A 241 7.91 3.29 -14.68
C LYS A 241 7.98 1.84 -15.14
N LYS A 242 7.31 0.93 -14.43
CA LYS A 242 7.31 -0.49 -14.79
C LYS A 242 6.74 -0.75 -16.18
N ASN A 243 5.61 -0.11 -16.47
CA ASN A 243 4.78 -0.40 -17.63
C ASN A 243 4.76 0.80 -18.60
N GLN A 244 3.83 0.76 -19.55
CA GLN A 244 3.45 1.93 -20.32
C GLN A 244 2.96 3.04 -19.39
N THR A 245 3.41 4.27 -19.64
CA THR A 245 3.08 5.41 -18.79
C THR A 245 2.35 6.53 -19.55
N SER A 246 1.58 7.34 -18.82
CA SER A 246 0.73 8.44 -19.27
C SER A 246 1.39 9.81 -19.04
N ASP A 247 0.65 10.88 -19.27
CA ASP A 247 1.02 12.27 -18.99
C ASP A 247 1.27 12.56 -17.50
N ASP A 248 0.73 11.75 -16.59
CA ASP A 248 0.92 11.89 -15.14
C ASP A 248 2.39 11.83 -14.73
N THR A 249 3.18 10.95 -15.37
CA THR A 249 4.63 10.81 -15.14
C THR A 249 5.42 12.03 -15.58
N VAL A 250 4.98 12.71 -16.64
CA VAL A 250 5.60 13.97 -17.06
C VAL A 250 5.36 15.05 -16.00
N GLY A 251 4.17 15.08 -15.42
CA GLY A 251 3.85 15.97 -14.29
C GLY A 251 4.72 15.68 -13.05
N GLN A 252 4.89 14.41 -12.70
CA GLN A 252 5.74 13.99 -11.58
C GLN A 252 7.21 14.38 -11.80
N LEU A 253 7.78 14.05 -12.96
CA LEU A 253 9.15 14.40 -13.31
C LEU A 253 9.35 15.93 -13.33
N ALA A 254 8.41 16.69 -13.91
CA ALA A 254 8.47 18.15 -13.96
C ALA A 254 8.44 18.77 -12.55
N ARG A 255 7.65 18.21 -11.64
CA ARG A 255 7.60 18.62 -10.22
C ARG A 255 8.98 18.47 -9.56
N TYR A 256 9.63 17.32 -9.74
CA TYR A 256 10.96 17.07 -9.16
C TYR A 256 12.06 17.92 -9.81
N MET A 257 12.02 18.12 -11.12
CA MET A 257 12.94 19.03 -11.81
C MET A 257 12.80 20.47 -11.28
N GLY A 258 11.57 20.94 -11.06
CA GLY A 258 11.32 22.25 -10.45
C GLY A 258 11.90 22.36 -9.04
N TRP A 259 11.75 21.30 -8.24
CA TRP A 259 12.32 21.24 -6.90
C TRP A 259 13.86 21.31 -6.92
N VAL A 260 14.51 20.52 -7.79
CA VAL A 260 15.97 20.53 -7.95
C VAL A 260 16.45 21.91 -8.38
N LYS A 261 15.75 22.54 -9.32
CA LYS A 261 16.08 23.89 -9.78
C LYS A 261 16.05 24.92 -8.67
N GLU A 262 15.07 24.84 -7.77
CA GLU A 262 14.94 25.78 -6.66
C GLU A 262 15.89 25.45 -5.50
N LYS A 263 15.88 24.20 -5.01
CA LYS A 263 16.58 23.79 -3.79
C LYS A 263 18.05 23.48 -3.99
N LEU A 264 18.41 22.92 -5.14
CA LEU A 264 19.80 22.59 -5.50
C LEU A 264 20.41 23.63 -6.45
N VAL A 265 19.67 24.69 -6.78
CA VAL A 265 20.11 25.87 -7.54
C VAL A 265 20.68 25.50 -8.92
N ASP A 266 19.97 24.63 -9.65
CA ASP A 266 20.34 24.20 -10.99
C ASP A 266 19.29 24.62 -12.05
N ASN A 267 19.65 25.60 -12.87
CA ASN A 267 18.74 26.13 -13.89
C ASN A 267 18.60 25.23 -15.13
N ASP A 268 19.53 24.29 -15.32
CA ASP A 268 19.71 23.46 -16.51
C ASP A 268 19.49 21.96 -16.20
N VAL A 269 18.67 21.68 -15.17
CA VAL A 269 18.23 20.33 -14.79
C VAL A 269 17.59 19.61 -15.96
N ARG A 270 17.97 18.34 -16.16
CA ARG A 270 17.39 17.45 -17.18
C ARG A 270 16.55 16.34 -16.53
N GLY A 271 15.64 15.78 -17.31
CA GLY A 271 14.78 14.69 -16.87
C GLY A 271 14.98 13.45 -17.73
N ILE A 272 14.89 12.27 -17.12
CA ILE A 272 14.89 10.98 -17.82
C ILE A 272 13.69 10.19 -17.33
N ILE A 273 12.88 9.68 -18.27
CA ILE A 273 11.84 8.69 -17.98
C ILE A 273 12.35 7.33 -18.48
N ILE A 274 12.33 6.30 -17.63
CA ILE A 274 12.63 4.92 -18.03
C ILE A 274 11.37 4.08 -17.85
N ALA A 275 10.79 3.61 -18.96
CA ALA A 275 9.48 2.94 -18.93
C ALA A 275 9.48 1.55 -19.61
N GLY A 276 8.64 0.62 -19.17
CA GLY A 276 8.47 -0.67 -19.87
C GLY A 276 7.71 -0.54 -21.20
N GLY A 277 7.06 0.58 -21.44
CA GLY A 277 6.35 0.87 -22.70
C GLY A 277 6.19 2.36 -22.97
N PHE A 278 5.99 2.71 -24.24
CA PHE A 278 5.87 4.10 -24.70
C PHE A 278 4.60 4.26 -25.53
N ASP A 279 3.69 5.14 -25.08
CA ASP A 279 2.39 5.35 -25.70
C ASP A 279 2.28 6.69 -26.46
N LYS A 280 1.17 6.89 -27.17
CA LYS A 280 0.96 8.13 -27.92
C LYS A 280 0.75 9.35 -27.01
N ARG A 281 0.15 9.19 -25.83
CA ARG A 281 -0.15 10.30 -24.90
C ARG A 281 1.14 10.86 -24.31
N LEU A 282 2.00 9.99 -23.78
CA LEU A 282 3.34 10.30 -23.30
C LEU A 282 4.20 10.93 -24.40
N ASN A 283 4.14 10.41 -25.63
CA ASN A 283 4.83 11.01 -26.77
C ASN A 283 4.40 12.47 -27.01
N TYR A 284 3.10 12.76 -26.92
CA TYR A 284 2.62 14.14 -27.06
C TYR A 284 3.01 15.01 -25.87
N ALA A 285 2.96 14.48 -24.65
CA ALA A 285 3.33 15.21 -23.44
C ALA A 285 4.81 15.62 -23.46
N VAL A 286 5.72 14.68 -23.75
CA VAL A 286 7.18 14.94 -23.70
C VAL A 286 7.66 15.87 -24.82
N LYS A 287 6.95 15.99 -25.95
CA LYS A 287 7.30 16.96 -27.01
C LYS A 287 7.36 18.41 -26.53
N MET A 288 6.66 18.75 -25.46
CA MET A 288 6.70 20.09 -24.86
C MET A 288 7.91 20.31 -23.95
N PHE A 289 8.68 19.25 -23.64
CA PHE A 289 9.79 19.26 -22.70
C PHE A 289 11.06 18.70 -23.36
N PRO A 290 11.78 19.51 -24.17
CA PRO A 290 12.97 19.07 -24.90
C PRO A 290 14.12 18.58 -24.00
N GLN A 291 14.11 18.97 -22.72
CA GLN A 291 15.06 18.54 -21.70
C GLN A 291 14.74 17.17 -21.08
N ILE A 292 13.62 16.55 -21.44
CA ILE A 292 13.23 15.21 -20.99
C ILE A 292 13.60 14.19 -22.06
N GLN A 293 14.37 13.17 -21.66
CA GLN A 293 14.70 12.00 -22.47
C GLN A 293 13.88 10.80 -22.03
N ILE A 294 13.63 9.87 -22.95
CA ILE A 294 12.85 8.66 -22.68
C ILE A 294 13.66 7.44 -23.08
N TYR A 295 13.74 6.49 -22.17
CA TYR A 295 14.27 5.16 -22.40
C TYR A 295 13.17 4.13 -22.20
N THR A 296 13.23 3.04 -22.97
CA THR A 296 12.43 1.86 -22.71
C THR A 296 13.32 0.69 -22.34
N TYR A 297 12.90 -0.11 -21.38
CA TYR A 297 13.64 -1.31 -20.98
C TYR A 297 12.86 -2.58 -21.33
N LEU A 298 13.60 -3.70 -21.45
CA LEU A 298 13.04 -5.02 -21.70
C LEU A 298 13.69 -6.01 -20.74
N ILE A 299 12.89 -6.93 -20.20
CA ILE A 299 13.38 -8.07 -19.41
C ILE A 299 13.34 -9.31 -20.32
N ASP A 300 14.48 -9.95 -20.55
CA ASP A 300 14.61 -11.22 -21.29
C ASP A 300 15.05 -12.33 -20.33
N PHE A 301 14.22 -13.35 -20.14
CA PHE A 301 14.53 -14.53 -19.32
C PHE A 301 14.48 -15.79 -20.19
N LYS A 302 15.56 -16.58 -20.14
CA LYS A 302 15.68 -17.83 -20.87
C LYS A 302 16.10 -18.97 -19.94
N LEU A 303 15.22 -19.95 -19.79
CA LEU A 303 15.52 -21.20 -19.11
C LEU A 303 15.93 -22.25 -20.14
N ILE A 304 17.14 -22.80 -20.00
CA ILE A 304 17.67 -23.82 -20.90
C ILE A 304 17.91 -25.09 -20.10
N GLU A 305 17.22 -26.17 -20.45
CA GLU A 305 17.44 -27.48 -19.86
C GLU A 305 18.80 -28.05 -20.33
N GLN A 306 19.63 -28.49 -19.37
CA GLN A 306 20.87 -29.21 -19.65
C GLN A 306 20.63 -30.71 -19.50
N LYS A 307 20.92 -31.49 -20.55
CA LYS A 307 20.92 -32.95 -20.44
C LYS A 307 22.10 -33.41 -19.60
N LYS A 308 21.85 -34.34 -18.67
CA LYS A 308 22.91 -34.95 -17.86
C LYS A 308 23.86 -35.74 -18.78
N LEU A 309 25.16 -35.62 -18.54
CA LEU A 309 26.15 -36.48 -19.17
C LEU A 309 25.97 -37.90 -18.63
N ASP A 310 25.63 -38.85 -19.50
CA ASP A 310 25.58 -40.27 -19.13
C ASP A 310 27.00 -40.74 -18.80
N GLN A 311 27.24 -41.12 -17.54
CA GLN A 311 28.44 -41.86 -17.16
C GLN A 311 28.29 -43.29 -17.68
N GLY A 312 28.63 -43.46 -18.95
CA GLY A 312 28.49 -44.70 -19.69
C GLY A 312 29.68 -45.02 -20.59
N GLU A 313 30.90 -44.71 -20.18
CA GLU A 313 32.08 -45.42 -20.69
C GLU A 313 32.88 -45.96 -19.49
N LYS A 314 32.52 -47.17 -19.07
CA LYS A 314 33.47 -48.03 -18.37
C LYS A 314 34.42 -48.61 -19.43
N VAL A 315 35.70 -48.36 -19.18
CA VAL A 315 36.89 -49.08 -19.68
C VAL A 315 36.66 -50.58 -19.75
#